data_AF-A0A5C7TNW3-F1
#
_entry.id   AF-A0A5C7TNW3-F1
#
_cell.length_a   1.000
_cell.length_b   1.000
_cell.length_c   1.000
_cell.angle_alpha   90.00
_cell.angle_beta   90.00
_cell.angle_gamma   90.00
#
_symmetry.space_group_name_H-M   'P 1'
#
loop_
_entity.id
_entity.type
_entity.pdbx_description
1 polymer ?
#
loop_
_entity_poly.entity_id
_entity_poly.type
_entity_poly.pdbx_seq_one_letter_code
_entity_poly.pdbx_strand_id
1 'polypeptide(L)'
;MIKCEYKEILKLSSLNYSPMVMPELAKRRTKMWKVFLVFASLALLSCKAAASDFMLPEAWQGETQDSTITISYSDLDYVLDSAVLMSGPPSRKKSKASSSTVSTRLKNNYNTLTTNAGNRVMFEEFKRKPEMAAVVSTIRASLESVPGEIPLNSLSKKEQIAFWLNLYNVVVIDEINKIYPKKDLEDFVTGKDGLLTRKLVNAGGVQLSLNDIQYGVLQQKYPDDVLVIYGLYQGYIGSPSIRKYAYTGANLNRSLQFNANDFINTNRGTYPNGKTFRVAGFYQRNASYFPDFAADLRNHLREYLRDDEIPLLDEAQTLVADINDWTVTDIYGTSRNYGGGAATNEAALLGAFAQGQTLPGSEEVANLELMASAVQAKSVTYGRFSADQVQKLKEMKFNHENRGGVVTVTDLTEAEKAKKSETGQNNDKSGQ
;
A
#
# COMPACT_ATOMS: atom_id res chain seq x y z
N MET A 1 -10.79 -27.39 -62.23
CA MET A 1 -10.09 -26.15 -62.63
C MET A 1 -8.81 -26.01 -61.82
N ILE A 2 -7.67 -26.25 -62.48
CA ILE A 2 -6.34 -25.61 -62.31
C ILE A 2 -5.84 -25.47 -60.85
N LYS A 3 -5.02 -26.39 -60.30
CA LYS A 3 -3.54 -26.52 -60.39
C LYS A 3 -2.76 -25.22 -60.11
N CYS A 4 -1.92 -25.23 -59.07
CA CYS A 4 -0.54 -24.75 -59.20
C CYS A 4 0.35 -25.40 -58.14
N GLU A 5 1.16 -26.36 -58.61
CA GLU A 5 2.37 -26.87 -57.97
C GLU A 5 3.48 -25.80 -58.04
N TYR A 6 4.43 -25.81 -57.10
CA TYR A 6 5.85 -25.77 -57.46
C TYR A 6 6.66 -26.59 -56.45
N LYS A 7 7.39 -27.54 -57.02
CA LYS A 7 8.29 -28.52 -56.43
C LYS A 7 9.73 -28.12 -56.81
N GLU A 8 10.71 -28.81 -56.24
CA GLU A 8 12.12 -28.93 -56.69
C GLU A 8 13.13 -27.88 -56.18
N ILE A 9 14.39 -28.18 -55.81
CA ILE A 9 15.24 -29.39 -55.92
C ILE A 9 16.37 -29.29 -54.88
N LEU A 10 16.75 -30.44 -54.30
CA LEU A 10 18.02 -30.69 -53.60
C LEU A 10 18.95 -31.44 -54.57
N LYS A 11 20.18 -30.96 -54.83
CA LYS A 11 21.36 -31.77 -55.21
C LYS A 11 22.65 -30.93 -55.36
N LEU A 12 23.70 -31.35 -54.63
CA LEU A 12 25.13 -31.54 -55.01
C LEU A 12 25.89 -30.33 -55.63
N SER A 13 27.17 -30.05 -55.42
CA SER A 13 28.30 -30.67 -54.72
C SER A 13 29.51 -29.72 -54.85
N SER A 14 30.38 -29.70 -53.83
CA SER A 14 31.85 -29.50 -53.90
C SER A 14 32.45 -28.36 -54.75
N LEU A 15 33.11 -27.40 -54.08
CA LEU A 15 34.41 -26.90 -54.50
C LEU A 15 35.21 -26.43 -53.27
N ASN A 16 36.43 -26.96 -53.17
CA ASN A 16 37.42 -26.79 -52.11
C ASN A 16 37.90 -25.35 -51.98
N TYR A 17 38.12 -24.87 -50.74
CA TYR A 17 39.35 -24.17 -50.32
C TYR A 17 39.40 -24.07 -48.78
N SER A 18 40.55 -24.42 -48.20
CA SER A 18 40.96 -24.20 -46.81
C SER A 18 42.47 -23.91 -46.83
N PRO A 19 43.11 -23.34 -45.79
CA PRO A 19 42.59 -22.57 -44.64
C PRO A 19 43.44 -21.29 -44.34
N MET A 20 42.88 -20.25 -43.71
CA MET A 20 43.71 -19.25 -43.01
C MET A 20 42.97 -18.54 -41.86
N VAL A 21 43.30 -18.99 -40.64
CA VAL A 21 43.51 -18.22 -39.39
C VAL A 21 42.54 -17.08 -39.02
N MET A 22 41.57 -17.37 -38.14
CA MET A 22 41.44 -16.80 -36.77
C MET A 22 40.07 -17.18 -36.17
N PRO A 23 40.02 -17.81 -34.99
CA PRO A 23 38.79 -18.20 -34.32
C PRO A 23 38.25 -17.06 -33.42
N GLU A 24 37.10 -17.30 -32.78
CA GLU A 24 36.68 -16.63 -31.52
C GLU A 24 35.60 -15.53 -31.57
N LEU A 25 34.60 -15.61 -32.45
CA LEU A 25 33.33 -14.86 -32.23
C LEU A 25 32.03 -15.64 -32.50
N ALA A 26 32.07 -16.85 -33.05
CA ALA A 26 30.87 -17.59 -33.45
C ALA A 26 30.29 -18.54 -32.38
N LYS A 27 30.96 -18.76 -31.25
CA LYS A 27 30.52 -19.74 -30.22
C LYS A 27 29.59 -19.17 -29.14
N ARG A 28 29.35 -17.84 -29.12
CA ARG A 28 28.46 -17.19 -28.11
C ARG A 28 27.00 -17.02 -28.55
N ARG A 29 26.67 -17.16 -29.84
CA ARG A 29 25.29 -16.95 -30.33
C ARG A 29 24.39 -18.20 -30.29
N THR A 30 24.94 -19.40 -30.29
CA THR A 30 24.15 -20.65 -30.28
C THR A 30 23.81 -21.17 -28.87
N LYS A 31 24.47 -20.66 -27.82
CA LYS A 31 24.15 -21.01 -26.43
C LYS A 31 23.04 -20.14 -25.83
N MET A 32 22.81 -18.93 -26.36
CA MET A 32 21.72 -18.05 -25.90
C MET A 32 20.33 -18.50 -26.38
N TRP A 33 20.22 -19.15 -27.55
CA TRP A 33 18.89 -19.52 -28.06
C TRP A 33 18.29 -20.74 -27.35
N LYS A 34 19.13 -21.69 -26.89
CA LYS A 34 18.68 -22.82 -26.07
C LYS A 34 18.36 -22.45 -24.61
N VAL A 35 18.87 -21.33 -24.09
CA VAL A 35 18.48 -20.80 -22.77
C VAL A 35 17.15 -20.04 -22.86
N PHE A 36 16.88 -19.35 -23.97
CA PHE A 36 15.58 -18.70 -24.19
C PHE A 36 14.42 -19.68 -24.42
N LEU A 37 14.68 -20.84 -25.04
CA LEU A 37 13.65 -21.87 -25.25
C LEU A 37 13.35 -22.74 -24.01
N VAL A 38 14.19 -22.69 -22.97
CA VAL A 38 13.92 -23.37 -21.68
C VAL A 38 13.29 -22.43 -20.65
N PHE A 39 13.39 -21.11 -20.84
CA PHE A 39 12.70 -20.12 -19.99
C PHE A 39 11.28 -19.77 -20.46
N ALA A 40 10.89 -20.11 -21.69
CA ALA A 40 9.55 -19.88 -22.21
C ALA A 40 8.52 -20.98 -21.85
N SER A 41 8.96 -22.09 -21.27
CA SER A 41 8.11 -23.21 -20.84
C SER A 41 7.94 -23.31 -19.31
N LEU A 42 8.44 -22.31 -18.56
CA LEU A 42 8.30 -22.20 -17.10
C LEU A 42 7.49 -20.95 -16.69
N ALA A 43 6.55 -20.53 -17.53
CA ALA A 43 5.62 -19.41 -17.28
C ALA A 43 4.15 -19.83 -17.34
N LEU A 44 3.88 -21.09 -16.98
CA LEU A 44 2.55 -21.61 -16.65
C LEU A 44 2.59 -22.29 -15.28
N LEU A 45 3.34 -21.73 -14.32
CA LEU A 45 2.92 -21.89 -12.93
C LEU A 45 1.68 -21.00 -12.78
N SER A 46 0.52 -21.59 -13.08
CA SER A 46 -0.72 -21.19 -12.45
C SER A 46 -0.41 -21.03 -10.96
N CYS A 47 -0.42 -19.80 -10.48
CA CYS A 47 -0.58 -19.55 -9.07
C CYS A 47 -1.99 -20.05 -8.76
N LYS A 48 -2.12 -21.36 -8.50
CA LYS A 48 -3.27 -21.86 -7.78
C LYS A 48 -3.20 -21.11 -6.47
N ALA A 49 -4.08 -20.13 -6.29
CA ALA A 49 -4.41 -19.63 -4.97
C ALA A 49 -4.50 -20.88 -4.09
N ALA A 50 -3.70 -20.93 -3.02
CA ALA A 50 -3.79 -22.01 -2.08
C ALA A 50 -5.24 -21.99 -1.61
N ALA A 51 -6.05 -22.92 -2.12
CA ALA A 51 -7.40 -23.10 -1.66
C ALA A 51 -7.24 -23.34 -0.17
N SER A 52 -7.83 -22.47 0.64
CA SER A 52 -7.81 -22.67 2.07
C SER A 52 -8.50 -24.01 2.31
N ASP A 53 -7.81 -24.98 2.91
CA ASP A 53 -8.42 -26.24 3.39
C ASP A 53 -9.46 -25.98 4.50
N PHE A 54 -9.62 -24.71 4.88
CA PHE A 54 -10.65 -24.22 5.77
C PHE A 54 -12.05 -24.41 5.18
N MET A 55 -12.89 -25.10 5.93
CA MET A 55 -14.32 -25.21 5.68
C MET A 55 -15.09 -24.25 6.59
N LEU A 56 -15.91 -23.39 5.99
CA LEU A 56 -16.70 -22.40 6.71
C LEU A 56 -17.67 -23.07 7.70
N PRO A 57 -17.56 -22.81 9.02
CA PRO A 57 -18.48 -23.35 10.02
C PRO A 57 -19.93 -22.96 9.75
N GLU A 58 -20.86 -23.89 10.00
CA GLU A 58 -22.30 -23.66 9.81
C GLU A 58 -22.83 -22.45 10.60
N ALA A 59 -22.30 -22.22 11.81
CA ALA A 59 -22.64 -21.06 12.63
C ALA A 59 -22.32 -19.70 11.97
N TRP A 60 -21.43 -19.70 10.97
CA TRP A 60 -21.05 -18.51 10.21
C TRP A 60 -21.68 -18.51 8.80
N GLN A 61 -22.45 -19.54 8.45
CA GLN A 61 -23.20 -19.60 7.21
C GLN A 61 -24.51 -18.82 7.37
N GLY A 62 -24.88 -18.05 6.34
CA GLY A 62 -26.06 -17.19 6.35
C GLY A 62 -25.84 -15.75 6.81
N GLU A 63 -26.90 -14.96 6.68
CA GLU A 63 -26.97 -13.55 7.05
C GLU A 63 -28.43 -13.16 7.32
N THR A 64 -28.62 -12.22 8.26
CA THR A 64 -29.94 -11.66 8.56
C THR A 64 -30.00 -10.24 8.03
N GLN A 65 -30.67 -10.04 6.89
CA GLN A 65 -30.62 -8.78 6.14
C GLN A 65 -31.16 -7.58 6.94
N ASP A 66 -32.21 -7.78 7.74
CA ASP A 66 -32.86 -6.74 8.54
C ASP A 66 -32.38 -6.70 10.00
N SER A 67 -31.19 -7.24 10.28
CA SER A 67 -30.64 -7.23 11.63
C SER A 67 -30.31 -5.82 12.10
N THR A 68 -30.78 -5.49 13.31
CA THR A 68 -30.46 -4.23 14.01
C THR A 68 -29.24 -4.36 14.92
N ILE A 69 -28.61 -5.54 14.97
CA ILE A 69 -27.46 -5.80 15.82
C ILE A 69 -26.23 -5.14 15.18
N THR A 70 -25.53 -4.32 15.96
CA THR A 70 -24.31 -3.62 15.55
C THR A 70 -23.21 -3.85 16.57
N ILE A 71 -21.98 -4.05 16.11
CA ILE A 71 -20.80 -4.18 16.95
C ILE A 71 -20.21 -2.78 17.17
N SER A 72 -19.89 -2.44 18.42
CA SER A 72 -19.20 -1.20 18.74
C SER A 72 -17.69 -1.37 18.54
N TYR A 73 -17.07 -0.40 17.88
CA TYR A 73 -15.62 -0.35 17.64
C TYR A 73 -14.99 0.94 18.21
N SER A 74 -15.60 1.56 19.22
CA SER A 74 -15.16 2.85 19.77
C SER A 74 -13.74 2.82 20.36
N ASP A 75 -13.34 1.67 20.91
CA ASP A 75 -12.00 1.41 21.41
C ASP A 75 -10.97 1.32 20.28
N LEU A 76 -11.31 0.60 19.21
CA LEU A 76 -10.49 0.50 18.00
C LEU A 76 -10.38 1.85 17.29
N ASP A 77 -11.47 2.60 17.18
CA ASP A 77 -11.49 3.96 16.61
C ASP A 77 -10.53 4.88 17.36
N TYR A 78 -10.51 4.84 18.69
CA TYR A 78 -9.60 5.65 19.49
C TYR A 78 -8.12 5.32 19.22
N VAL A 79 -7.80 4.03 19.11
CA VAL A 79 -6.44 3.58 18.78
C VAL A 79 -6.07 3.97 17.35
N LEU A 80 -6.95 3.75 16.38
CA LEU A 80 -6.68 4.06 14.98
C LEU A 80 -6.55 5.57 14.74
N ASP A 81 -7.42 6.40 15.33
CA ASP A 81 -7.36 7.84 15.15
C ASP A 81 -6.06 8.46 15.70
N SER A 82 -5.58 7.91 16.84
CA SER A 82 -4.33 8.35 17.48
C SER A 82 -3.07 7.80 16.79
N ALA A 83 -3.11 6.60 16.22
CA ALA A 83 -1.94 5.95 15.63
C ALA A 83 -1.78 6.18 14.12
N VAL A 84 -2.85 6.48 13.40
CA VAL A 84 -2.85 6.57 11.92
C VAL A 84 -2.67 8.01 11.46
N LEU A 85 -1.64 8.25 10.65
CA LEU A 85 -1.45 9.49 9.89
C LEU A 85 -1.96 9.33 8.46
N MET A 86 -2.81 10.24 8.02
CA MET A 86 -3.29 10.28 6.63
C MET A 86 -2.27 10.96 5.70
N SER A 87 -2.00 10.37 4.53
CA SER A 87 -1.02 10.91 3.56
C SER A 87 -1.57 11.95 2.58
N GLY A 88 -2.86 12.24 2.63
CA GLY A 88 -3.55 13.19 1.75
C GLY A 88 -4.25 12.50 0.57
N PRO A 89 -4.77 13.26 -0.42
CA PRO A 89 -5.43 12.72 -1.60
C PRO A 89 -4.49 11.84 -2.44
N PRO A 90 -5.05 10.92 -3.25
CA PRO A 90 -4.25 10.17 -4.20
C PRO A 90 -3.46 11.13 -5.09
N SER A 91 -2.18 10.84 -5.31
CA SER A 91 -1.30 11.67 -6.12
C SER A 91 -0.29 10.82 -6.86
N ARG A 92 -0.01 11.21 -8.11
CA ARG A 92 1.07 10.68 -8.94
C ARG A 92 2.40 11.38 -8.70
N LYS A 93 2.43 12.44 -7.86
CA LYS A 93 3.62 13.26 -7.60
C LYS A 93 4.73 12.43 -6.96
N LYS A 94 5.90 12.44 -7.60
CA LYS A 94 7.10 11.79 -7.08
C LYS A 94 7.67 12.60 -5.93
N SER A 95 8.09 11.91 -4.86
CA SER A 95 8.86 12.53 -3.79
C SER A 95 10.26 12.89 -4.28
N LYS A 96 10.89 13.88 -3.63
CA LYS A 96 12.30 14.17 -3.85
C LYS A 96 13.14 12.98 -3.37
N ALA A 97 14.26 12.72 -4.03
CA ALA A 97 15.18 11.67 -3.60
C ALA A 97 15.85 12.05 -2.28
N SER A 98 16.18 11.05 -1.45
CA SER A 98 17.00 11.26 -0.25
C SER A 98 18.36 11.86 -0.62
N SER A 99 18.77 12.84 0.18
CA SER A 99 20.06 13.49 0.06
C SER A 99 20.92 13.14 1.28
N SER A 100 22.23 13.02 1.08
CA SER A 100 23.15 12.76 2.19
C SER A 100 23.34 14.03 3.01
N THR A 101 23.30 13.90 4.34
CA THR A 101 23.63 14.98 5.26
C THR A 101 25.10 15.40 5.11
N VAL A 102 25.42 16.65 5.43
CA VAL A 102 26.80 17.16 5.43
C VAL A 102 27.69 16.28 6.33
N SER A 103 28.92 16.06 5.90
CA SER A 103 29.90 15.18 6.58
C SER A 103 29.63 13.67 6.48
N THR A 104 28.66 13.24 5.67
CA THR A 104 28.49 11.82 5.30
C THR A 104 28.04 11.66 3.85
N ARG A 105 28.37 10.52 3.24
CA ARG A 105 27.78 10.09 1.94
C ARG A 105 26.64 9.10 2.12
N LEU A 106 26.35 8.70 3.36
CA LEU A 106 25.28 7.76 3.68
C LEU A 106 23.92 8.47 3.59
N LYS A 107 22.94 7.76 3.03
CA LYS A 107 21.56 8.23 2.85
C LYS A 107 20.58 7.08 2.98
N ASN A 108 19.33 7.38 3.29
CA ASN A 108 18.27 6.38 3.26
C ASN A 108 17.80 6.16 1.83
N ASN A 109 17.67 4.90 1.40
CA ASN A 109 17.00 4.61 0.14
C ASN A 109 15.51 4.34 0.37
N TYR A 110 14.67 4.90 -0.50
CA TYR A 110 13.22 4.66 -0.53
C TYR A 110 12.71 4.89 -1.96
N ASN A 111 11.59 4.27 -2.29
CA ASN A 111 10.98 4.43 -3.61
C ASN A 111 10.28 5.80 -3.70
N THR A 112 10.80 6.70 -4.54
CA THR A 112 10.28 8.05 -4.70
C THR A 112 8.89 8.10 -5.33
N LEU A 113 8.45 7.03 -6.01
CA LEU A 113 7.11 6.94 -6.60
C LEU A 113 6.04 6.71 -5.53
N THR A 114 6.34 5.90 -4.51
CA THR A 114 5.36 5.33 -3.57
C THR A 114 5.51 5.83 -2.14
N THR A 115 6.68 6.31 -1.74
CA THR A 115 7.01 6.68 -0.34
C THR A 115 6.05 7.70 0.31
N ASN A 116 5.36 8.53 -0.49
CA ASN A 116 4.41 9.53 0.01
C ASN A 116 2.95 9.10 -0.08
N ALA A 117 2.66 7.93 -0.67
CA ALA A 117 1.30 7.45 -0.88
C ALA A 117 0.84 6.50 0.23
N GLY A 118 -0.46 6.45 0.48
CA GLY A 118 -1.10 5.57 1.47
C GLY A 118 -0.90 6.04 2.91
N ASN A 119 -1.80 5.65 3.82
CA ASN A 119 -1.73 6.09 5.21
C ASN A 119 -0.51 5.47 5.94
N ARG A 120 -0.14 6.04 7.08
CA ARG A 120 0.97 5.57 7.90
C ARG A 120 0.51 5.24 9.31
N VAL A 121 1.16 4.28 9.94
CA VAL A 121 0.95 3.91 11.33
C VAL A 121 2.19 4.28 12.13
N MET A 122 2.00 4.89 13.30
CA MET A 122 3.09 5.28 14.21
C MET A 122 3.62 4.07 15.00
N PHE A 123 4.18 3.07 14.31
CA PHE A 123 4.74 1.85 14.92
C PHE A 123 5.83 2.12 15.99
N GLU A 124 6.63 3.16 15.81
CA GLU A 124 7.62 3.59 16.81
C GLU A 124 6.98 3.98 18.15
N GLU A 125 5.77 4.57 18.15
CA GLU A 125 5.11 4.95 19.40
C GLU A 125 4.60 3.73 20.18
N PHE A 126 4.13 2.68 19.49
CA PHE A 126 3.79 1.40 20.12
C PHE A 126 5.01 0.73 20.76
N LYS A 127 6.18 0.81 20.10
CA LYS A 127 7.44 0.32 20.67
C LYS A 127 7.88 1.11 21.90
N ARG A 128 7.71 2.43 21.88
CA ARG A 128 8.10 3.32 23.00
C ARG A 128 7.14 3.23 24.18
N LYS A 129 5.87 2.96 23.93
CA LYS A 129 4.81 2.80 24.93
C LYS A 129 4.18 1.40 24.80
N PRO A 130 4.77 0.37 25.43
CA PRO A 130 4.26 -1.00 25.36
C PRO A 130 2.80 -1.13 25.80
N GLU A 131 2.32 -0.23 26.67
CA GLU A 131 0.91 -0.14 27.06
C GLU A 131 -0.02 0.07 25.86
N MET A 132 0.36 0.89 24.88
CA MET A 132 -0.45 1.08 23.67
C MET A 132 -0.49 -0.18 22.82
N ALA A 133 0.62 -0.91 22.72
CA ALA A 133 0.65 -2.20 22.02
C ALA A 133 -0.22 -3.24 22.73
N ALA A 134 -0.18 -3.27 24.06
CA ALA A 134 -1.03 -4.14 24.87
C ALA A 134 -2.52 -3.86 24.67
N VAL A 135 -2.92 -2.59 24.55
CA VAL A 135 -4.31 -2.22 24.21
C VAL A 135 -4.72 -2.83 22.87
N VAL A 136 -3.86 -2.80 21.84
CA VAL A 136 -4.17 -3.46 20.55
C VAL A 136 -4.37 -4.96 20.73
N SER A 137 -3.52 -5.63 21.51
CA SER A 137 -3.67 -7.05 21.81
C SER A 137 -4.96 -7.35 22.60
N THR A 138 -5.40 -6.45 23.49
CA THR A 138 -6.68 -6.58 24.21
C THR A 138 -7.87 -6.43 23.28
N ILE A 139 -7.86 -5.43 22.38
CA ILE A 139 -8.91 -5.25 21.37
C ILE A 139 -9.00 -6.47 20.46
N ARG A 140 -7.85 -7.00 20.03
CA ARG A 140 -7.78 -8.25 19.27
C ARG A 140 -8.49 -9.39 20.00
N ALA A 141 -8.14 -9.62 21.27
CA ALA A 141 -8.75 -10.69 22.07
C ALA A 141 -10.27 -10.49 22.25
N SER A 142 -10.73 -9.24 22.41
CA SER A 142 -12.15 -8.91 22.47
C SER A 142 -12.87 -9.19 21.15
N LEU A 143 -12.27 -8.89 20.00
CA LEU A 143 -12.86 -9.19 18.69
C LEU A 143 -12.88 -10.70 18.40
N GLU A 144 -11.87 -11.43 18.90
CA GLU A 144 -11.81 -12.89 18.82
C GLU A 144 -12.92 -13.59 19.64
N SER A 145 -13.42 -12.96 20.72
CA SER A 145 -14.52 -13.52 21.54
C SER A 145 -15.91 -13.29 20.96
N VAL A 146 -16.11 -12.27 20.11
CA VAL A 146 -17.43 -11.90 19.55
C VAL A 146 -18.20 -13.08 18.95
N PRO A 147 -17.62 -13.96 18.11
CA PRO A 147 -18.35 -15.10 17.55
C PRO A 147 -18.84 -16.12 18.59
N GLY A 148 -18.28 -16.12 19.81
CA GLY A 148 -18.74 -16.92 20.94
C GLY A 148 -19.87 -16.27 21.74
N GLU A 149 -20.04 -14.95 21.62
CA GLU A 149 -21.08 -14.18 22.31
C GLU A 149 -22.34 -14.04 21.45
N ILE A 150 -22.16 -13.77 20.15
CA ILE A 150 -23.25 -13.57 19.19
C ILE A 150 -22.97 -14.43 17.94
N PRO A 151 -23.94 -15.25 17.49
CA PRO A 151 -23.76 -16.02 16.27
C PRO A 151 -23.70 -15.08 15.05
N LEU A 152 -22.64 -15.19 14.25
CA LEU A 152 -22.38 -14.24 13.16
C LEU A 152 -23.48 -14.22 12.08
N ASN A 153 -24.25 -15.29 11.93
CA ASN A 153 -25.39 -15.36 11.01
C ASN A 153 -26.55 -14.42 11.38
N SER A 154 -26.61 -13.97 12.64
CA SER A 154 -27.59 -12.98 13.11
C SER A 154 -27.26 -11.55 12.70
N LEU A 155 -26.05 -11.31 12.19
CA LEU A 155 -25.60 -10.01 11.72
C LEU A 155 -25.95 -9.82 10.24
N SER A 156 -26.13 -8.55 9.85
CA SER A 156 -26.30 -8.19 8.43
C SER A 156 -25.01 -8.45 7.64
N LYS A 157 -25.14 -8.64 6.31
CA LYS A 157 -24.00 -8.81 5.39
C LYS A 157 -22.88 -7.81 5.63
N LYS A 158 -23.23 -6.52 5.71
CA LYS A 158 -22.26 -5.43 5.87
C LYS A 158 -21.57 -5.48 7.23
N GLU A 159 -22.31 -5.82 8.28
CA GLU A 159 -21.74 -5.91 9.63
C GLU A 159 -20.77 -7.10 9.73
N GLN A 160 -21.08 -8.22 9.07
CA GLN A 160 -20.16 -9.36 9.01
C GLN A 160 -18.87 -9.02 8.27
N ILE A 161 -18.95 -8.36 7.10
CA ILE A 161 -17.74 -7.93 6.37
C ILE A 161 -16.93 -6.95 7.24
N ALA A 162 -17.59 -5.96 7.87
CA ALA A 162 -16.94 -4.99 8.74
C ALA A 162 -16.17 -5.68 9.89
N PHE A 163 -16.80 -6.65 10.56
CA PHE A 163 -16.17 -7.45 11.61
C PHE A 163 -14.88 -8.13 11.13
N TRP A 164 -14.94 -8.87 10.01
CA TRP A 164 -13.78 -9.60 9.50
C TRP A 164 -12.66 -8.67 9.05
N LEU A 165 -12.98 -7.52 8.43
CA LEU A 165 -11.98 -6.53 8.05
C LEU A 165 -11.30 -5.92 9.28
N ASN A 166 -12.05 -5.58 10.33
CA ASN A 166 -11.50 -5.01 11.55
C ASN A 166 -10.61 -6.01 12.28
N LEU A 167 -11.07 -7.25 12.46
CA LEU A 167 -10.29 -8.31 13.09
C LEU A 167 -8.99 -8.58 12.31
N TYR A 168 -9.07 -8.70 10.98
CA TYR A 168 -7.88 -8.84 10.12
C TYR A 168 -6.89 -7.70 10.34
N ASN A 169 -7.35 -6.45 10.26
CA ASN A 169 -6.49 -5.28 10.35
C ASN A 169 -5.82 -5.13 11.71
N VAL A 170 -6.54 -5.43 12.80
CA VAL A 170 -6.00 -5.41 14.17
C VAL A 170 -4.91 -6.46 14.35
N VAL A 171 -5.12 -7.68 13.84
CA VAL A 171 -4.11 -8.75 13.88
C VAL A 171 -2.84 -8.34 13.14
N VAL A 172 -2.97 -7.70 11.97
CA VAL A 172 -1.81 -7.20 11.21
C VAL A 172 -1.03 -6.16 12.00
N ILE A 173 -1.70 -5.20 12.65
CA ILE A 173 -1.03 -4.18 13.48
C ILE A 173 -0.31 -4.85 14.67
N ASP A 174 -0.98 -5.76 15.37
CA ASP A 174 -0.43 -6.47 16.53
C ASP A 174 0.81 -7.31 16.16
N GLU A 175 0.79 -8.01 15.03
CA GLU A 175 1.94 -8.80 14.57
C GLU A 175 3.11 -7.93 14.08
N ILE A 176 2.85 -6.79 13.42
CA ILE A 176 3.91 -5.86 13.02
C ILE A 176 4.58 -5.23 14.24
N ASN A 177 3.81 -4.89 15.29
CA ASN A 177 4.36 -4.37 16.55
C ASN A 177 5.42 -5.31 17.15
N LYS A 178 5.26 -6.63 17.01
CA LYS A 178 6.18 -7.65 17.55
C LYS A 178 7.53 -7.71 16.82
N ILE A 179 7.56 -7.35 15.54
CA ILE A 179 8.78 -7.40 14.70
C ILE A 179 9.38 -6.02 14.42
N TYR A 180 8.72 -4.95 14.85
CA TYR A 180 9.18 -3.59 14.63
C TYR A 180 10.55 -3.36 15.34
N PRO A 181 11.56 -2.74 14.70
CA PRO A 181 11.54 -1.86 13.52
C PRO A 181 12.03 -2.53 12.22
N LYS A 182 11.56 -3.73 11.88
CA LYS A 182 11.85 -4.35 10.57
C LYS A 182 11.25 -3.51 9.43
N LYS A 183 12.11 -3.03 8.52
CA LYS A 183 11.73 -2.16 7.39
C LYS A 183 11.05 -2.91 6.25
N ASP A 184 11.65 -4.02 5.82
CA ASP A 184 11.15 -4.83 4.70
C ASP A 184 10.29 -5.97 5.24
N LEU A 185 9.03 -6.01 4.80
CA LEU A 185 8.05 -6.99 5.24
C LEU A 185 7.84 -8.15 4.27
N GLU A 186 8.54 -8.23 3.14
CA GLU A 186 8.31 -9.26 2.11
C GLU A 186 8.35 -10.67 2.71
N ASP A 187 9.50 -11.08 3.25
CA ASP A 187 9.68 -12.40 3.87
C ASP A 187 8.72 -12.65 5.04
N PHE A 188 8.38 -11.59 5.78
CA PHE A 188 7.49 -11.70 6.93
C PHE A 188 6.05 -11.95 6.50
N VAL A 189 5.60 -11.34 5.39
CA VAL A 189 4.22 -11.44 4.90
C VAL A 189 4.03 -12.67 4.04
N THR A 190 4.91 -12.91 3.07
CA THR A 190 4.76 -13.94 2.03
C THR A 190 5.56 -15.22 2.27
N GLY A 191 6.35 -15.28 3.35
CA GLY A 191 7.07 -16.50 3.73
C GLY A 191 6.11 -17.69 3.93
N LYS A 192 6.66 -18.91 3.89
CA LYS A 192 5.88 -20.15 4.11
C LYS A 192 5.11 -20.12 5.43
N ASP A 193 5.79 -19.68 6.50
CA ASP A 193 5.23 -19.42 7.83
C ASP A 193 5.01 -17.92 8.08
N GLY A 194 4.66 -17.20 7.01
CA GLY A 194 4.45 -15.76 7.01
C GLY A 194 3.15 -15.34 7.69
N LEU A 195 2.99 -14.03 7.84
CA LEU A 195 1.84 -13.38 8.46
C LEU A 195 0.50 -13.88 7.88
N LEU A 196 0.46 -14.11 6.56
CA LEU A 196 -0.78 -14.47 5.86
C LEU A 196 -1.20 -15.92 6.07
N THR A 197 -0.26 -16.85 6.25
CA THR A 197 -0.51 -18.30 6.32
C THR A 197 -0.58 -18.83 7.74
N ARG A 198 0.05 -18.16 8.70
CA ARG A 198 0.08 -18.59 10.10
C ARG A 198 -1.31 -18.51 10.73
N LYS A 199 -1.70 -19.56 11.46
CA LYS A 199 -2.91 -19.58 12.28
C LYS A 199 -2.70 -18.68 13.51
N LEU A 200 -3.22 -17.46 13.41
CA LEU A 200 -3.01 -16.39 14.38
C LEU A 200 -4.28 -16.10 15.19
N VAL A 201 -5.44 -16.30 14.59
CA VAL A 201 -6.72 -15.86 15.11
C VAL A 201 -7.48 -17.04 15.68
N ASN A 202 -8.10 -16.89 16.83
CA ASN A 202 -9.05 -17.87 17.37
C ASN A 202 -10.44 -17.25 17.45
N ALA A 203 -11.24 -17.40 16.40
CA ALA A 203 -12.59 -16.87 16.33
C ALA A 203 -13.58 -17.95 16.77
N GLY A 204 -14.22 -17.79 17.93
CA GLY A 204 -15.23 -18.75 18.42
C GLY A 204 -14.73 -20.21 18.52
N GLY A 205 -13.46 -20.42 18.88
CA GLY A 205 -12.84 -21.74 18.99
C GLY A 205 -12.20 -22.27 17.70
N VAL A 206 -12.31 -21.54 16.60
CA VAL A 206 -11.77 -21.92 15.28
C VAL A 206 -10.47 -21.16 15.01
N GLN A 207 -9.39 -21.90 14.78
CA GLN A 207 -8.09 -21.32 14.44
C GLN A 207 -8.00 -20.92 12.96
N LEU A 208 -7.77 -19.64 12.71
CA LEU A 208 -7.73 -19.03 11.39
C LEU A 208 -6.40 -18.32 11.13
N SER A 209 -5.95 -18.40 9.88
CA SER A 209 -4.96 -17.48 9.33
C SER A 209 -5.66 -16.29 8.67
N LEU A 210 -4.88 -15.26 8.35
CA LEU A 210 -5.40 -14.11 7.59
C LEU A 210 -5.87 -14.53 6.19
N ASN A 211 -5.21 -15.50 5.55
CA ASN A 211 -5.68 -16.09 4.29
C ASN A 211 -7.00 -16.85 4.45
N ASP A 212 -7.21 -17.53 5.57
CA ASP A 212 -8.50 -18.20 5.82
C ASP A 212 -9.62 -17.17 6.01
N ILE A 213 -9.36 -16.05 6.68
CA ILE A 213 -10.34 -14.95 6.78
C ILE A 213 -10.66 -14.38 5.39
N GLN A 214 -9.62 -14.09 4.60
CA GLN A 214 -9.80 -13.46 3.29
C GLN A 214 -10.44 -14.39 2.25
N TYR A 215 -9.92 -15.60 2.08
CA TYR A 215 -10.34 -16.51 1.02
C TYR A 215 -11.36 -17.54 1.51
N GLY A 216 -11.18 -18.06 2.73
CA GLY A 216 -12.06 -19.06 3.31
C GLY A 216 -13.37 -18.50 3.87
N VAL A 217 -13.38 -17.24 4.35
CA VAL A 217 -14.58 -16.59 4.86
C VAL A 217 -15.11 -15.55 3.88
N LEU A 218 -14.36 -14.48 3.64
CA LEU A 218 -14.86 -13.35 2.85
C LEU A 218 -15.13 -13.73 1.38
N GLN A 219 -14.16 -14.33 0.68
CA GLN A 219 -14.36 -14.70 -0.73
C GLN A 219 -15.43 -15.78 -0.90
N GLN A 220 -15.48 -16.79 -0.02
CA GLN A 220 -16.48 -17.85 -0.12
C GLN A 220 -17.90 -17.34 0.11
N LYS A 221 -18.09 -16.41 1.04
CA LYS A 221 -19.42 -15.82 1.32
C LYS A 221 -19.81 -14.73 0.32
N TYR A 222 -18.84 -13.96 -0.14
CA TYR A 222 -19.03 -12.72 -0.87
C TYR A 222 -18.12 -12.65 -2.12
N PRO A 223 -18.26 -13.60 -3.06
CA PRO A 223 -17.35 -13.70 -4.21
C PRO A 223 -17.40 -12.47 -5.13
N ASP A 224 -18.56 -11.81 -5.20
CA ASP A 224 -18.77 -10.63 -6.06
C ASP A 224 -18.29 -9.31 -5.42
N ASP A 225 -18.00 -9.30 -4.11
CA ASP A 225 -17.61 -8.08 -3.39
C ASP A 225 -16.10 -7.83 -3.47
N VAL A 226 -15.57 -7.61 -4.68
CA VAL A 226 -14.13 -7.38 -4.94
C VAL A 226 -13.56 -6.25 -4.07
N LEU A 227 -14.37 -5.25 -3.73
CA LEU A 227 -13.96 -4.11 -2.91
C LEU A 227 -13.39 -4.49 -1.53
N VAL A 228 -13.73 -5.66 -0.98
CA VAL A 228 -13.20 -6.11 0.31
C VAL A 228 -11.68 -6.17 0.34
N ILE A 229 -11.01 -6.42 -0.80
CA ILE A 229 -9.54 -6.46 -0.87
C ILE A 229 -8.91 -5.12 -0.46
N TYR A 230 -9.59 -3.99 -0.69
CA TYR A 230 -9.12 -2.66 -0.27
C TYR A 230 -9.34 -2.38 1.22
N GLY A 231 -10.11 -3.22 1.89
CA GLY A 231 -10.30 -3.20 3.34
C GLY A 231 -9.22 -3.96 4.12
N LEU A 232 -8.48 -4.84 3.45
CA LEU A 232 -7.48 -5.74 4.05
C LEU A 232 -6.09 -5.11 4.02
N TYR A 233 -5.73 -4.44 5.10
CA TYR A 233 -4.44 -3.76 5.26
C TYR A 233 -3.33 -4.78 5.56
N GLN A 234 -2.20 -4.73 4.82
CA GLN A 234 -1.12 -5.73 4.96
C GLN A 234 0.17 -5.19 5.59
N GLY A 235 0.20 -3.93 6.04
CA GLY A 235 1.35 -3.37 6.75
C GLY A 235 2.41 -2.66 5.92
N TYR A 236 2.44 -2.86 4.60
CA TYR A 236 3.45 -2.29 3.71
C TYR A 236 2.87 -1.31 2.66
N ILE A 237 3.69 -0.41 2.15
CA ILE A 237 3.27 0.72 1.29
C ILE A 237 2.53 0.26 0.02
N GLY A 238 2.98 -0.85 -0.59
CA GLY A 238 2.35 -1.45 -1.77
C GLY A 238 1.00 -2.15 -1.54
N SER A 239 0.41 -2.08 -0.34
CA SER A 239 -0.93 -2.62 -0.02
C SER A 239 -1.94 -1.49 0.25
N PRO A 240 -3.26 -1.75 0.23
CA PRO A 240 -4.29 -0.75 0.55
C PRO A 240 -4.09 -0.06 1.91
N SER A 241 -4.58 1.18 2.04
CA SER A 241 -4.38 2.01 3.23
C SER A 241 -5.22 1.55 4.42
N ILE A 242 -4.64 1.55 5.62
CA ILE A 242 -5.41 1.52 6.86
C ILE A 242 -6.17 2.84 7.07
N ARG A 243 -7.34 2.79 7.71
CA ARG A 243 -8.18 3.97 8.00
C ARG A 243 -8.00 4.42 9.45
N LYS A 244 -8.44 5.65 9.75
CA LYS A 244 -8.50 6.20 11.12
C LYS A 244 -9.67 5.68 11.95
N TYR A 245 -10.65 5.08 11.28
CA TYR A 245 -11.85 4.55 11.90
C TYR A 245 -12.08 3.13 11.38
N ALA A 246 -12.62 2.30 12.24
CA ALA A 246 -13.03 0.93 11.97
C ALA A 246 -14.17 0.90 10.93
N TYR A 247 -14.29 -0.23 10.27
CA TYR A 247 -15.43 -0.51 9.41
C TYR A 247 -16.67 -0.79 10.27
N THR A 248 -17.82 -0.29 9.86
CA THR A 248 -19.13 -0.62 10.43
C THR A 248 -20.10 -0.92 9.30
N GLY A 249 -21.21 -1.62 9.57
CA GLY A 249 -22.22 -1.88 8.55
C GLY A 249 -22.74 -0.60 7.89
N ALA A 250 -22.79 0.52 8.63
CA ALA A 250 -23.20 1.83 8.13
C ALA A 250 -22.17 2.48 7.19
N ASN A 251 -20.86 2.38 7.50
CA ASN A 251 -19.81 3.08 6.75
C ASN A 251 -19.10 2.22 5.70
N LEU A 252 -19.34 0.90 5.67
CA LEU A 252 -18.55 -0.09 4.93
C LEU A 252 -18.33 0.28 3.46
N ASN A 253 -19.41 0.41 2.69
CA ASN A 253 -19.31 0.60 1.24
C ASN A 253 -18.55 1.88 0.89
N ARG A 254 -18.87 2.99 1.56
CA ARG A 254 -18.19 4.29 1.36
C ARG A 254 -16.70 4.18 1.72
N SER A 255 -16.38 3.48 2.81
CA SER A 255 -15.01 3.29 3.28
C SER A 255 -14.18 2.44 2.30
N LEU A 256 -14.75 1.35 1.78
CA LEU A 256 -14.08 0.50 0.80
C LEU A 256 -13.87 1.21 -0.55
N GLN A 257 -14.89 1.92 -1.05
CA GLN A 257 -14.77 2.70 -2.28
C GLN A 257 -13.70 3.80 -2.16
N PHE A 258 -13.66 4.49 -1.02
CA PHE A 258 -12.61 5.48 -0.75
C PHE A 258 -11.22 4.85 -0.78
N ASN A 259 -11.04 3.69 -0.14
CA ASN A 259 -9.76 2.99 -0.14
C ASN A 259 -9.37 2.48 -1.53
N ALA A 260 -10.34 2.02 -2.33
CA ALA A 260 -10.14 1.63 -3.72
C ALA A 260 -9.66 2.81 -4.56
N ASN A 261 -10.35 3.95 -4.48
CA ASN A 261 -9.97 5.17 -5.20
C ASN A 261 -8.59 5.69 -4.79
N ASP A 262 -8.28 5.70 -3.48
CA ASP A 262 -6.97 6.09 -2.96
C ASP A 262 -5.85 5.17 -3.46
N PHE A 263 -6.05 3.85 -3.38
CA PHE A 263 -5.04 2.89 -3.81
C PHE A 263 -4.82 2.92 -5.32
N ILE A 264 -5.90 2.82 -6.10
CA ILE A 264 -5.84 2.75 -7.57
C ILE A 264 -5.17 4.00 -8.15
N ASN A 265 -5.52 5.19 -7.65
CA ASN A 265 -5.06 6.46 -8.20
C ASN A 265 -3.73 6.95 -7.59
N THR A 266 -2.96 6.05 -6.96
CA THR A 266 -1.59 6.33 -6.51
C THR A 266 -0.59 5.42 -7.21
N ASN A 267 0.66 5.87 -7.31
CA ASN A 267 1.74 5.11 -7.96
C ASN A 267 2.04 3.74 -7.34
N ARG A 268 1.47 3.45 -6.16
CA ARG A 268 1.53 2.13 -5.49
C ARG A 268 0.47 1.15 -6.00
N GLY A 269 -0.65 1.64 -6.53
CA GLY A 269 -1.74 0.81 -7.06
C GLY A 269 -1.66 0.63 -8.56
N THR A 270 -1.45 1.71 -9.30
CA THR A 270 -1.31 1.68 -10.77
C THR A 270 -0.26 2.69 -11.24
N TYR A 271 0.28 2.51 -12.43
CA TYR A 271 1.18 3.47 -13.06
C TYR A 271 1.14 3.32 -14.60
N PRO A 272 0.51 4.26 -15.32
CA PRO A 272 0.55 4.29 -16.78
C PRO A 272 1.99 4.49 -17.29
N ASN A 273 2.45 3.67 -18.24
CA ASN A 273 3.78 3.79 -18.83
C ASN A 273 3.77 3.44 -20.33
N GLY A 274 3.36 4.40 -21.15
CA GLY A 274 3.25 4.22 -22.60
C GLY A 274 2.28 3.09 -22.94
N LYS A 275 2.76 2.06 -23.66
CA LYS A 275 1.94 0.90 -24.05
C LYS A 275 1.71 -0.13 -22.94
N THR A 276 2.33 0.06 -21.77
CA THR A 276 2.21 -0.85 -20.64
C THR A 276 1.52 -0.15 -19.48
N PHE A 277 0.47 -0.77 -18.95
CA PHE A 277 -0.20 -0.31 -17.74
C PHE A 277 0.29 -1.13 -16.56
N ARG A 278 1.08 -0.51 -15.69
CA ARG A 278 1.65 -1.21 -14.53
C ARG A 278 0.66 -1.19 -13.38
N VAL A 279 0.55 -2.31 -12.68
CA VAL A 279 -0.34 -2.47 -11.52
C VAL A 279 0.42 -3.06 -10.34
N ALA A 280 -0.12 -2.88 -9.14
CA ALA A 280 0.41 -3.48 -7.93
C ALA A 280 0.52 -5.00 -8.05
N GLY A 281 1.63 -5.57 -7.58
CA GLY A 281 1.73 -7.02 -7.35
C GLY A 281 0.67 -7.52 -6.34
N PHE A 282 0.06 -6.61 -5.59
CA PHE A 282 -1.14 -6.85 -4.78
C PHE A 282 -2.27 -7.48 -5.60
N TYR A 283 -2.55 -7.01 -6.82
CA TYR A 283 -3.61 -7.61 -7.65
C TYR A 283 -3.30 -9.06 -8.02
N GLN A 284 -2.04 -9.35 -8.36
CA GLN A 284 -1.60 -10.71 -8.67
C GLN A 284 -1.80 -11.68 -7.49
N ARG A 285 -1.60 -11.20 -6.25
CA ARG A 285 -1.86 -11.99 -5.04
C ARG A 285 -3.36 -12.22 -4.79
N ASN A 286 -4.19 -11.30 -5.24
CA ASN A 286 -5.65 -11.36 -5.14
C ASN A 286 -6.31 -11.85 -6.44
N ALA A 287 -5.57 -12.54 -7.32
CA ALA A 287 -6.06 -12.95 -8.64
C ALA A 287 -7.28 -13.88 -8.57
N SER A 288 -7.54 -14.55 -7.45
CA SER A 288 -8.75 -15.36 -7.27
C SER A 288 -10.05 -14.54 -7.35
N TYR A 289 -10.01 -13.23 -7.09
CA TYR A 289 -11.14 -12.32 -7.26
C TYR A 289 -11.36 -11.90 -8.73
N PHE A 290 -10.45 -12.29 -9.63
CA PHE A 290 -10.47 -11.91 -11.05
C PHE A 290 -10.27 -13.18 -11.92
N PRO A 291 -11.33 -13.98 -12.15
CA PRO A 291 -11.24 -15.23 -12.91
C PRO A 291 -10.55 -15.08 -14.28
N ASP A 292 -10.87 -14.04 -15.05
CA ASP A 292 -10.04 -13.56 -16.15
C ASP A 292 -9.24 -12.35 -15.68
N PHE A 293 -8.06 -12.63 -15.12
CA PHE A 293 -7.24 -11.62 -14.45
C PHE A 293 -7.03 -10.35 -15.28
N ALA A 294 -6.84 -10.48 -16.60
CA ALA A 294 -6.57 -9.30 -17.44
C ALA A 294 -7.84 -8.52 -17.76
N ALA A 295 -8.93 -9.20 -18.12
CA ALA A 295 -10.18 -8.54 -18.49
C ALA A 295 -10.90 -7.96 -17.26
N ASP A 296 -11.02 -8.75 -16.19
CA ASP A 296 -11.75 -8.38 -14.99
C ASP A 296 -11.04 -7.25 -14.25
N LEU A 297 -9.71 -7.32 -14.13
CA LEU A 297 -8.94 -6.23 -13.53
C LEU A 297 -9.04 -4.94 -14.34
N ARG A 298 -9.05 -4.99 -15.68
CA ARG A 298 -9.28 -3.78 -16.50
C ARG A 298 -10.62 -3.15 -16.20
N ASN A 299 -11.67 -3.96 -16.16
CA ASN A 299 -13.03 -3.47 -15.90
C ASN A 299 -13.14 -2.86 -14.50
N HIS A 300 -12.59 -3.55 -13.50
CA HIS A 300 -12.53 -3.07 -12.13
C HIS A 300 -11.73 -1.76 -12.01
N LEU A 301 -10.55 -1.68 -12.63
CA LEU A 301 -9.75 -0.47 -12.63
C LEU A 301 -10.48 0.70 -13.30
N ARG A 302 -11.19 0.47 -14.42
CA ARG A 302 -11.94 1.49 -15.14
C ARG A 302 -13.02 2.17 -14.28
N GLU A 303 -13.61 1.45 -13.32
CA GLU A 303 -14.66 1.99 -12.44
C GLU A 303 -14.12 3.04 -11.43
N TYR A 304 -12.86 2.91 -11.02
CA TYR A 304 -12.28 3.73 -9.94
C TYR A 304 -11.10 4.60 -10.38
N LEU A 305 -10.58 4.39 -11.59
CA LEU A 305 -9.55 5.25 -12.17
C LEU A 305 -10.09 6.67 -12.34
N ARG A 306 -9.19 7.65 -12.36
CA ARG A 306 -9.58 9.00 -12.79
C ARG A 306 -9.91 9.02 -14.28
N ASP A 307 -10.88 9.85 -14.64
CA ASP A 307 -11.39 9.96 -16.02
C ASP A 307 -10.28 10.26 -17.04
N ASP A 308 -9.26 11.03 -16.66
CA ASP A 308 -8.12 11.37 -17.53
C ASP A 308 -7.15 10.20 -17.76
N GLU A 309 -7.18 9.17 -16.92
CA GLU A 309 -6.31 8.01 -17.01
C GLU A 309 -7.00 6.79 -17.66
N ILE A 310 -8.33 6.80 -17.78
CA ILE A 310 -9.09 5.72 -18.45
C ILE A 310 -8.60 5.48 -19.89
N PRO A 311 -8.37 6.51 -20.74
CA PRO A 311 -7.84 6.30 -22.09
C PRO A 311 -6.47 5.61 -22.08
N LEU A 312 -5.62 5.92 -21.08
CA LEU A 312 -4.31 5.29 -20.95
C LEU A 312 -4.41 3.80 -20.61
N LEU A 313 -5.43 3.41 -19.84
CA LEU A 313 -5.73 2.01 -19.57
C LEU A 313 -6.22 1.30 -20.84
N ASP A 314 -7.13 1.93 -21.59
CA ASP A 314 -7.73 1.37 -22.80
C ASP A 314 -6.72 1.20 -23.94
N GLU A 315 -5.81 2.16 -24.11
CA GLU A 315 -4.73 2.11 -25.12
C GLU A 315 -3.60 1.14 -24.76
N ALA A 316 -3.43 0.81 -23.47
CA ALA A 316 -2.36 -0.07 -23.03
C ALA A 316 -2.56 -1.48 -23.57
N GLN A 317 -1.51 -2.02 -24.20
CA GLN A 317 -1.52 -3.36 -24.79
C GLN A 317 -1.39 -4.46 -23.74
N THR A 318 -0.67 -4.19 -22.65
CA THR A 318 -0.37 -5.17 -21.60
C THR A 318 -0.58 -4.58 -20.21
N LEU A 319 -1.11 -5.42 -19.30
CA LEU A 319 -1.03 -5.19 -17.87
C LEU A 319 0.13 -5.96 -17.28
N VAL A 320 0.93 -5.28 -16.46
CA VAL A 320 2.10 -5.88 -15.79
C VAL A 320 2.00 -5.61 -14.29
N ALA A 321 1.89 -6.66 -13.49
CA ALA A 321 1.78 -6.58 -12.04
C ALA A 321 3.17 -6.58 -11.37
N ASP A 322 3.91 -5.47 -11.49
CA ASP A 322 5.29 -5.35 -11.00
C ASP A 322 5.56 -4.20 -10.03
N ILE A 323 4.52 -3.47 -9.61
CA ILE A 323 4.65 -2.45 -8.57
C ILE A 323 4.63 -3.16 -7.21
N ASN A 324 5.81 -3.29 -6.60
CA ASN A 324 5.97 -3.84 -5.24
C ASN A 324 6.77 -2.87 -4.37
N ASP A 325 6.24 -2.55 -3.20
CA ASP A 325 6.93 -1.78 -2.16
C ASP A 325 6.60 -2.38 -0.80
N TRP A 326 7.44 -3.32 -0.37
CA TRP A 326 7.31 -4.05 0.89
C TRP A 326 7.80 -3.28 2.11
N THR A 327 8.13 -2.00 1.94
CA THR A 327 8.49 -1.12 3.07
C THR A 327 7.30 -1.01 4.01
N VAL A 328 7.51 -1.25 5.30
CA VAL A 328 6.51 -1.03 6.36
C VAL A 328 5.93 0.38 6.28
N THR A 329 4.65 0.52 6.56
CA THR A 329 3.93 1.80 6.52
C THR A 329 4.18 2.66 7.77
N ASP A 330 5.44 2.84 8.15
CA ASP A 330 5.83 3.74 9.23
C ASP A 330 6.19 5.15 8.72
N ILE A 331 6.16 6.10 9.66
CA ILE A 331 6.59 7.48 9.42
C ILE A 331 8.09 7.61 9.75
N TYR A 332 8.47 7.06 10.90
CA TYR A 332 9.80 7.15 11.48
C TYR A 332 10.07 5.92 12.34
N GLY A 333 11.35 5.55 12.45
CA GLY A 333 11.87 4.48 13.30
C GLY A 333 12.54 3.34 12.50
N THR A 334 12.05 3.00 11.30
CA THR A 334 12.75 2.05 10.41
C THR A 334 13.84 2.69 9.53
N SER A 335 13.79 4.02 9.36
CA SER A 335 14.83 4.78 8.67
C SER A 335 15.97 5.14 9.62
N ARG A 336 17.21 5.01 9.17
CA ARG A 336 18.39 5.35 9.97
C ARG A 336 18.64 6.85 9.91
N ASN A 337 19.12 7.44 11.01
CA ASN A 337 19.64 8.80 10.96
C ASN A 337 21.12 8.75 10.57
N TYR A 338 21.48 9.40 9.47
CA TYR A 338 22.86 9.48 8.98
C TYR A 338 23.37 10.91 9.14
N GLY A 339 24.44 11.07 9.91
CA GLY A 339 24.89 12.39 10.37
C GLY A 339 24.00 12.92 11.50
N GLY A 340 24.32 14.10 12.01
CA GLY A 340 23.62 14.69 13.16
C GLY A 340 24.52 15.05 14.34
N GLY A 341 25.84 14.94 14.20
CA GLY A 341 26.72 15.78 15.03
C GLY A 341 26.41 17.22 14.68
N ALA A 342 25.90 18.00 15.65
CA ALA A 342 25.88 19.45 15.49
C ALA A 342 27.30 19.89 15.11
N ALA A 343 27.40 20.74 14.09
CA ALA A 343 28.63 21.46 13.79
C ALA A 343 28.89 22.42 14.97
N THR A 344 29.47 21.90 16.06
CA THR A 344 29.78 22.72 17.26
C THR A 344 31.07 23.53 17.09
N ASN A 345 31.78 23.35 15.98
CA ASN A 345 32.97 24.13 15.64
C ASN A 345 32.67 25.24 14.63
N GLU A 346 33.25 26.43 14.88
CA GLU A 346 33.07 27.64 14.07
C GLU A 346 33.35 27.42 12.57
N ALA A 347 34.32 26.56 12.24
CA ALA A 347 34.69 26.25 10.85
C ALA A 347 33.55 25.55 10.07
N ALA A 348 32.78 24.67 10.70
CA ALA A 348 31.67 23.98 10.04
C ALA A 348 30.43 24.89 9.92
N LEU A 349 30.26 25.84 10.85
CA LEU A 349 29.25 26.90 10.75
C LEU A 349 29.60 27.90 9.64
N LEU A 350 30.88 28.32 9.52
CA LEU A 350 31.38 29.16 8.43
C LEU A 350 31.24 28.49 7.06
N GLY A 351 31.50 27.19 6.96
CA GLY A 351 31.25 26.41 5.73
C GLY A 351 29.77 26.29 5.34
N ALA A 352 28.84 26.49 6.28
CA ALA A 352 27.41 26.58 6.00
C ALA A 352 27.03 27.86 5.26
N PHE A 353 27.69 28.98 5.60
CA PHE A 353 27.51 30.28 4.97
C PHE A 353 28.33 30.43 3.68
N ALA A 354 29.55 29.89 3.63
CA ALA A 354 30.46 30.08 2.50
C ALA A 354 30.04 29.32 1.22
N GLN A 355 29.30 28.22 1.34
CA GLN A 355 28.83 27.44 0.18
C GLN A 355 27.75 28.15 -0.67
N GLY A 356 27.29 29.33 -0.22
CA GLY A 356 26.44 30.24 -0.98
C GLY A 356 27.21 31.31 -1.78
N GLN A 357 28.55 31.29 -1.79
CA GLN A 357 29.31 32.24 -2.60
C GLN A 357 29.37 31.81 -4.06
N THR A 358 28.65 32.58 -4.87
CA THR A 358 28.70 32.67 -6.32
C THR A 358 30.14 32.80 -6.84
N LEU A 359 30.39 32.18 -8.00
CA LEU A 359 31.50 32.54 -8.88
C LEU A 359 31.48 34.06 -9.14
N PRO A 360 32.64 34.72 -9.21
CA PRO A 360 32.67 36.17 -9.41
C PRO A 360 32.17 36.50 -10.81
N GLY A 361 30.98 37.11 -10.90
CA GLY A 361 30.45 37.67 -12.16
C GLY A 361 28.96 37.51 -12.46
N SER A 362 28.14 36.88 -11.61
CA SER A 362 26.69 36.81 -11.82
C SER A 362 25.94 37.53 -10.71
N GLU A 363 25.45 38.73 -11.01
CA GLU A 363 24.32 39.31 -10.28
C GLU A 363 23.11 38.39 -10.48
N GLU A 364 22.80 37.55 -9.50
CA GLU A 364 21.49 36.92 -9.41
C GLU A 364 21.23 36.58 -7.95
N VAL A 365 20.05 37.02 -7.49
CA VAL A 365 19.49 36.82 -6.15
C VAL A 365 19.61 35.35 -5.79
N ALA A 366 20.66 35.00 -5.04
CA ALA A 366 20.84 33.65 -4.53
C ALA A 366 19.58 33.30 -3.73
N ASN A 367 18.85 32.28 -4.21
CA ASN A 367 17.60 31.80 -3.63
C ASN A 367 17.71 31.75 -2.10
N LEU A 368 17.17 32.77 -1.42
CA LEU A 368 17.24 32.91 0.03
C LEU A 368 16.59 31.69 0.72
N GLU A 369 15.65 31.05 0.03
CA GLU A 369 15.02 29.79 0.42
C GLU A 369 15.97 28.58 0.35
N LEU A 370 16.89 28.54 -0.62
CA LEU A 370 17.92 27.51 -0.72
C LEU A 370 19.00 27.71 0.37
N MET A 371 19.34 28.96 0.68
CA MET A 371 20.21 29.29 1.82
C MET A 371 19.53 28.95 3.14
N ALA A 372 18.26 29.33 3.33
CA ALA A 372 17.50 29.03 4.55
C ALA A 372 17.34 27.52 4.77
N SER A 373 17.08 26.75 3.72
CA SER A 373 16.99 25.28 3.81
C SER A 373 18.34 24.61 4.05
N ALA A 374 19.42 25.09 3.43
CA ALA A 374 20.78 24.60 3.70
C ALA A 374 21.24 24.95 5.12
N VAL A 375 20.95 26.14 5.61
CA VAL A 375 21.25 26.59 6.98
C VAL A 375 20.38 25.82 7.98
N GLN A 376 19.08 25.61 7.72
CA GLN A 376 18.22 24.78 8.57
C GLN A 376 18.69 23.32 8.64
N ALA A 377 19.08 22.73 7.51
CA ALA A 377 19.64 21.38 7.48
C ALA A 377 20.99 21.25 8.20
N LYS A 378 21.76 22.36 8.29
CA LYS A 378 23.10 22.40 8.92
C LYS A 378 23.09 22.84 10.40
N SER A 379 22.07 23.55 10.86
CA SER A 379 22.02 24.15 12.21
C SER A 379 20.92 23.58 13.12
N VAL A 380 19.89 22.94 12.57
CA VAL A 380 18.76 22.46 13.36
C VAL A 380 18.88 20.96 13.61
N THR A 381 19.16 20.59 14.86
CA THR A 381 18.78 19.26 15.35
C THR A 381 17.26 19.20 15.26
N TYR A 382 16.71 18.44 14.31
CA TYR A 382 15.27 18.27 14.09
C TYR A 382 14.55 17.52 15.24
N GLY A 383 15.10 17.58 16.46
CA GLY A 383 14.66 16.91 17.66
C GLY A 383 14.62 15.39 17.49
N ARG A 384 13.45 14.90 17.06
CA ARG A 384 13.08 13.48 16.96
C ARG A 384 13.10 12.92 15.54
N PHE A 385 13.21 13.77 14.51
CA PHE A 385 13.13 13.36 13.12
C PHE A 385 14.44 13.62 12.37
N SER A 386 14.75 12.82 11.35
CA SER A 386 15.80 13.13 10.38
C SER A 386 15.32 14.16 9.36
N ALA A 387 16.25 14.82 8.65
CA ALA A 387 15.89 15.79 7.61
C ALA A 387 14.96 15.20 6.53
N ASP A 388 15.24 13.95 6.10
CA ASP A 388 14.40 13.20 5.16
C ASP A 388 12.98 12.97 5.72
N GLN A 389 12.87 12.64 7.01
CA GLN A 389 11.56 12.40 7.65
C GLN A 389 10.75 13.69 7.76
N VAL A 390 11.38 14.80 8.16
CA VAL A 390 10.72 16.11 8.22
C VAL A 390 10.26 16.53 6.83
N GLN A 391 11.07 16.29 5.80
CA GLN A 391 10.70 16.56 4.44
C GLN A 391 9.49 15.71 3.99
N LYS A 392 9.51 14.41 4.27
CA LYS A 392 8.38 13.51 3.99
C LYS A 392 7.10 13.97 4.68
N LEU A 393 7.19 14.34 5.96
CA LEU A 393 6.08 14.89 6.73
C LEU A 393 5.56 16.22 6.16
N LYS A 394 6.46 17.12 5.73
CA LYS A 394 6.08 18.36 5.05
C LYS A 394 5.37 18.09 3.73
N GLU A 395 5.87 17.15 2.92
CA GLU A 395 5.26 16.77 1.64
C GLU A 395 3.88 16.13 1.86
N MET A 396 3.72 15.25 2.85
CA MET A 396 2.43 14.67 3.24
C MET A 396 1.46 15.73 3.77
N LYS A 397 1.94 16.63 4.64
CA LYS A 397 1.14 17.73 5.18
C LYS A 397 0.68 18.67 4.07
N PHE A 398 1.57 19.05 3.16
CA PHE A 398 1.22 19.89 2.01
C PHE A 398 0.17 19.21 1.10
N ASN A 399 0.34 17.91 0.83
CA ASN A 399 -0.67 17.14 0.10
C ASN A 399 -2.01 17.12 0.85
N HIS A 400 -1.97 17.04 2.18
CA HIS A 400 -3.16 17.10 3.03
C HIS A 400 -3.80 18.51 3.09
N GLU A 401 -3.04 19.59 3.08
CA GLU A 401 -3.58 20.96 3.16
C GLU A 401 -4.19 21.40 1.82
N ASN A 402 -3.63 20.95 0.70
CA ASN A 402 -4.21 21.18 -0.63
C ASN A 402 -5.52 20.41 -0.90
N ARG A 403 -6.11 19.76 0.12
CA ARG A 403 -7.42 19.09 0.12
C ARG A 403 -8.60 20.04 -0.05
N GLY A 404 -8.46 21.21 -0.69
CA GLY A 404 -9.56 22.15 -0.92
C GLY A 404 -10.84 21.41 -1.32
N GLY A 405 -11.77 21.23 -0.37
CA GLY A 405 -13.09 20.65 -0.58
C GLY A 405 -13.39 19.20 -0.14
N VAL A 406 -12.46 18.34 0.30
CA VAL A 406 -12.84 16.97 0.75
C VAL A 406 -12.89 16.88 2.26
N VAL A 407 -14.09 17.12 2.80
CA VAL A 407 -14.46 17.01 4.21
C VAL A 407 -14.10 15.60 4.71
N THR A 408 -13.25 15.50 5.73
CA THR A 408 -13.27 14.33 6.62
C THR A 408 -14.62 14.39 7.33
N VAL A 409 -15.63 13.72 6.76
CA VAL A 409 -16.93 13.60 7.41
C VAL A 409 -16.71 12.66 8.58
N THR A 410 -16.43 13.24 9.74
CA THR A 410 -16.77 12.63 11.01
C THR A 410 -18.27 12.40 10.96
N ASP A 411 -18.67 11.14 10.73
CA ASP A 411 -20.07 10.75 10.80
C ASP A 411 -20.50 10.91 12.27
N LEU A 412 -21.02 12.09 12.60
CA LEU A 412 -21.67 12.35 13.88
C LEU A 412 -22.80 11.35 14.04
N THR A 413 -22.83 10.69 15.21
CA THR A 413 -23.91 9.78 15.58
C THR A 413 -25.27 10.48 15.48
N GLU A 414 -26.35 9.75 15.19
CA GLU A 414 -27.69 10.36 15.09
C GLU A 414 -28.11 11.10 16.36
N ALA A 415 -27.60 10.67 17.52
CA ALA A 415 -27.76 11.35 18.80
C ALA A 415 -27.08 12.74 18.87
N GLU A 416 -25.97 12.94 18.18
CA GLU A 416 -25.28 14.24 18.09
C GLU A 416 -25.91 15.16 17.04
N LYS A 417 -26.52 14.59 15.99
CA LYS A 417 -27.33 15.36 15.03
C LYS A 417 -28.58 15.93 15.70
N ALA A 418 -29.26 15.13 16.55
CA ALA A 418 -30.44 15.58 17.30
C ALA A 418 -30.11 16.74 18.27
N LYS A 419 -28.97 16.67 18.97
CA LYS A 419 -28.52 17.76 19.85
C LYS A 419 -28.20 19.05 19.09
N LYS A 420 -27.59 18.97 17.90
CA LYS A 420 -27.29 20.15 17.08
C LYS A 420 -28.53 20.80 16.46
N SER A 421 -29.56 20.03 16.11
CA SER A 421 -30.83 20.60 15.64
C SER A 421 -31.57 21.40 16.72
N GLU A 422 -31.46 20.98 17.99
CA GLU A 422 -32.07 21.73 19.11
C GLU A 422 -31.30 23.00 19.45
N THR A 423 -29.97 23.04 19.26
CA THR A 423 -29.19 24.26 19.52
C THR A 423 -29.32 25.32 18.42
N GLY A 424 -29.73 24.93 17.21
CA GLY A 424 -29.88 25.83 16.06
C GLY A 424 -31.18 26.66 16.04
N GLN A 425 -32.21 26.28 16.81
CA GLN A 425 -33.50 26.97 16.80
C GLN A 425 -33.62 28.14 17.82
N ASN A 426 -32.63 28.33 18.71
CA ASN A 426 -32.72 29.35 19.77
C ASN A 426 -32.01 30.68 19.46
N ASN A 427 -31.40 30.86 18.29
CA ASN A 427 -30.62 32.08 17.96
C ASN A 427 -31.30 33.05 16.99
N ASP A 428 -32.58 32.86 16.63
CA ASP A 428 -33.26 33.72 15.64
C ASP A 428 -34.33 34.66 16.24
N LYS A 429 -34.18 35.03 17.52
CA LYS A 429 -35.01 36.05 18.18
C LYS A 429 -34.20 37.01 19.05
N SER A 430 -33.34 37.82 18.44
CA SER A 430 -33.00 39.13 19.00
C SER A 430 -32.45 40.05 17.91
N GLY A 431 -33.36 40.78 17.28
CA GLY A 431 -33.07 41.86 16.34
C GLY A 431 -34.26 42.82 16.33
N GLN A 432 -34.33 43.66 17.35
CA GLN A 432 -35.08 44.93 17.38
C GLN A 432 -34.12 46.04 17.77
#